data_AF-A0A2E3JC46-F1
#
_entry.id   AF-A0A2E3JC46-F1
#
_cell.length_a   1.000
_cell.length_b   1.000
_cell.length_c   1.000
_cell.angle_alpha   90.00
_cell.angle_beta   90.00
_cell.angle_gamma   90.00
#
_symmetry.space_group_name_H-M   'P 1'
#
loop_
_entity.id
_entity.type
_entity.pdbx_description
1 polymer ?
#
loop_
_entity_poly.entity_id
_entity_poly.type
_entity_poly.pdbx_seq_one_letter_code
_entity_poly.pdbx_strand_id
1 'polypeptide(L)' 'MRGIKHPITHEIYEVSDDGLNVVVNGDAGTGEFTFGGEWISGELKIADKHLCGWLGSERGENRFRDTENRTRKLS' A
#
# COMPACT_ATOMS: atom_id res chain seq x y z
N MET A 1 -7.62 -7.53 -5.25
CA MET A 1 -6.51 -6.60 -5.49
C MET A 1 -7.02 -5.18 -5.32
N ARG A 2 -6.49 -4.45 -4.35
CA ARG A 2 -6.90 -3.08 -4.00
C ARG A 2 -5.63 -2.24 -3.90
N GLY A 3 -5.19 -1.70 -5.05
CA GLY A 3 -3.98 -0.90 -5.17
C GLY A 3 -4.28 0.52 -5.67
N ILE A 4 -3.40 1.45 -5.31
CA ILE A 4 -3.41 2.83 -5.81
C ILE A 4 -2.45 2.89 -6.98
N LYS A 5 -2.92 3.33 -8.15
CA LYS A 5 -2.05 3.61 -9.29
C LYS A 5 -1.57 5.05 -9.22
N HIS A 6 -0.26 5.26 -9.31
CA HIS A 6 0.32 6.59 -9.35
C HIS A 6 -0.08 7.29 -10.67
N PRO A 7 -0.64 8.51 -10.64
CA PRO A 7 -1.18 9.17 -11.83
C PRO A 7 -0.13 9.69 -12.83
N ILE A 8 1.16 9.55 -12.52
CA ILE A 8 2.27 10.14 -13.30
C ILE A 8 3.22 9.02 -13.69
N THR A 9 3.79 8.32 -12.70
CA THR A 9 4.73 7.22 -12.92
C THR A 9 4.04 5.92 -13.33
N HIS A 10 2.70 5.84 -13.21
CA HIS A 10 1.90 4.66 -13.51
C HIS A 10 2.22 3.41 -12.66
N GLU A 11 3.04 3.57 -11.63
CA GLU A 11 3.37 2.53 -10.65
C GLU A 11 2.14 2.14 -9.82
N ILE A 12 2.07 0.87 -9.44
CA ILE A 12 0.96 0.30 -8.68
C ILE A 12 1.43 0.07 -7.25
N TYR A 13 0.77 0.73 -6.30
CA TYR A 13 1.03 0.64 -4.87
C TYR A 13 -0.04 -0.24 -4.23
N GLU A 14 0.35 -1.36 -3.64
CA GLU A 14 -0.52 -2.35 -3.04
C GLU A 14 -0.10 -2.63 -1.60
N VAL A 15 -1.02 -3.08 -0.76
CA VAL A 15 -0.65 -3.60 0.55
C VAL A 15 -0.21 -5.06 0.38
N SER A 16 0.88 -5.46 1.04
CA SER A 16 1.27 -6.87 1.12
C SER A 16 0.15 -7.73 1.69
N ASP A 17 0.17 -9.03 1.39
CA ASP A 17 -0.83 -10.00 1.87
C ASP A 17 -0.92 -10.00 3.41
N ASP A 18 0.22 -9.81 4.08
CA ASP A 18 0.31 -9.70 5.55
C ASP A 18 -0.32 -8.41 6.12
N GLY A 19 -0.64 -7.42 5.28
CA GLY A 19 -1.20 -6.15 5.71
C GLY A 19 -0.22 -5.21 6.41
N LEU A 20 1.07 -5.54 6.42
CA LEU A 20 2.12 -4.84 7.17
C LEU A 20 3.00 -3.90 6.33
N ASN A 21 3.09 -4.17 5.02
CA ASN A 21 4.00 -3.48 4.10
C ASN A 21 3.25 -2.99 2.85
N VAL A 22 3.91 -2.13 2.09
CA VAL A 22 3.48 -1.62 0.79
C VAL A 22 4.36 -2.21 -0.30
N VAL A 23 3.76 -2.89 -1.26
CA VAL A 23 4.43 -3.40 -2.46
C VAL A 23 4.18 -2.42 -3.60
N VAL A 24 5.25 -1.94 -4.21
CA VAL A 24 5.21 -1.01 -5.35
C VAL A 24 5.70 -1.75 -6.59
N ASN A 25 4.82 -1.90 -7.57
CA ASN A 25 5.10 -2.48 -8.87
C ASN A 25 5.21 -1.38 -9.91
N GLY A 26 6.42 -1.12 -10.39
CA GLY A 26 6.72 -0.16 -11.45
C GLY A 26 7.21 -0.83 -12.72
N ASP A 27 7.45 -0.02 -13.75
CA ASP A 27 8.07 -0.48 -15.00
C ASP A 27 9.52 -0.96 -14.78
N ALA A 28 10.23 -0.30 -13.86
CA ALA A 28 11.61 -0.62 -13.49
C ALA A 28 11.76 -1.86 -12.59
N GLY A 29 10.65 -2.45 -12.13
CA GLY A 29 10.63 -3.60 -11.22
C GLY A 29 9.75 -3.39 -9.99
N THR A 30 9.87 -4.30 -9.03
CA THR A 30 9.07 -4.31 -7.80
C THR A 30 9.92 -3.94 -6.59
N GLY A 31 9.34 -3.21 -5.64
CA GLY A 31 9.96 -2.91 -4.35
C GLY A 31 8.97 -3.00 -3.19
N GLU A 32 9.46 -3.43 -2.04
CA GLU A 32 8.71 -3.45 -0.79
C GLU A 32 9.13 -2.28 0.09
N PHE A 33 8.13 -1.61 0.65
CA PHE A 33 8.29 -0.41 1.46
C PHE A 33 7.43 -0.50 2.72
N THR A 34 7.84 0.18 3.78
CA THR A 34 7.00 0.38 4.95
C THR A 34 5.88 1.38 4.63
N PHE A 35 4.85 1.43 5.46
CA PHE A 35 3.84 2.50 5.38
C PHE A 35 4.41 3.91 5.60
N GLY A 36 5.62 4.02 6.17
CA GLY A 36 6.36 5.28 6.27
C GLY A 36 7.09 5.67 4.99
N GLY A 37 7.09 4.82 3.96
CA GLY A 37 7.85 5.01 2.73
C GLY A 37 9.33 4.63 2.86
N GLU A 38 9.70 3.83 3.87
CA GLU A 38 11.06 3.32 4.00
C GLU A 38 11.23 2.06 3.15
N TRP A 39 12.32 1.97 2.40
CA TRP A 39 12.62 0.81 1.57
C TRP A 39 13.01 -0.41 2.41
N ILE A 40 12.42 -1.56 2.11
CA ILE A 40 12.68 -2.84 2.78
C ILE A 40 13.46 -3.77 1.84
N SER A 41 12.94 -3.98 0.63
CA SER A 41 13.47 -4.99 -0.31
C SER A 41 13.12 -4.64 -1.76
N GLY A 42 13.80 -5.30 -2.72
CA GLY A 42 13.44 -5.24 -4.14
C GLY A 42 14.32 -4.32 -5.00
N GLU A 43 13.95 -4.24 -6.28
CA GLU A 43 14.66 -3.51 -7.32
C GLU A 43 14.34 -2.02 -7.28
N LEU A 44 13.08 -1.69 -6.97
CA LEU A 44 12.64 -0.33 -6.78
C LEU A 44 13.05 0.15 -5.37
N LYS A 45 13.97 1.11 -5.30
CA LYS A 45 14.48 1.69 -4.04
C LYS A 45 13.83 3.01 -3.64
N ILE A 46 13.03 3.58 -4.54
CA ILE A 46 12.42 4.88 -4.38
C ILE A 46 10.92 4.70 -4.65
N ALA A 47 10.10 5.15 -3.71
CA ALA A 47 8.65 5.17 -3.84
C ALA A 47 8.09 6.45 -3.21
N ASP A 48 6.88 6.83 -3.60
CA ASP A 48 6.21 8.00 -3.03
C ASP A 48 5.72 7.71 -1.60
N LYS A 49 6.35 8.34 -0.62
CA LYS A 49 6.02 8.19 0.81
C LYS A 49 4.60 8.61 1.16
N HIS A 50 3.98 9.52 0.42
CA HIS A 50 2.60 9.94 0.70
C HIS A 50 1.62 8.86 0.26
N LEU A 51 1.87 8.20 -0.89
CA LEU A 51 1.08 7.05 -1.32
C LEU A 51 1.25 5.85 -0.37
N CYS A 52 2.48 5.57 0.07
CA CYS A 52 2.72 4.55 1.10
C CYS A 52 1.96 4.88 2.41
N GLY A 53 2.02 6.13 2.85
CA GLY A 53 1.29 6.61 4.02
C GLY A 53 -0.23 6.52 3.87
N TRP A 54 -0.78 6.72 2.69
CA TRP A 54 -2.22 6.55 2.42
C TRP A 54 -2.67 5.09 2.53
N LEU A 55 -1.83 4.14 2.12
CA LEU A 55 -2.11 2.72 2.30
C LEU A 55 -2.06 2.29 3.77
N GLY A 56 -1.18 2.92 4.57
CA GLY A 56 -0.99 2.60 5.99
C GLY A 56 -1.81 3.41 6.98
N SER A 57 -2.41 4.51 6.55
CA SER A 57 -3.19 5.37 7.45
C SER A 57 -4.47 4.67 7.88
N GLU A 58 -4.57 4.36 9.18
CA GLU A 58 -5.78 3.84 9.82
C GLU A 58 -6.90 4.90 9.95
N ARG A 59 -6.59 6.17 9.65
CA ARG A 59 -7.52 7.29 9.83
C ARG A 59 -8.13 7.72 8.51
N GLY A 60 -9.26 7.08 8.20
CA GLY A 60 -10.30 7.62 7.32
C GLY A 60 -10.60 6.74 6.12
N GLU A 61 -11.50 5.76 6.30
CA GLU A 61 -12.29 5.17 5.22
C GLU A 61 -11.54 4.83 3.93
N ASN A 62 -10.41 4.11 4.02
CA ASN A 62 -9.97 3.37 2.86
C ASN A 62 -11.04 2.28 2.63
N ARG A 63 -12.01 2.54 1.74
CA ARG A 63 -13.08 1.60 1.31
C ARG A 63 -12.52 0.22 0.91
N PHE A 64 -11.21 0.19 0.70
CA PHE A 64 -10.37 -0.96 0.42
C PHE A 64 -9.95 -1.82 1.63
N ARG A 65 -10.18 -1.41 2.87
CA ARG A 65 -9.97 -2.27 4.07
C ARG A 65 -11.26 -2.93 4.56
N ASP A 66 -12.43 -2.42 4.15
CA ASP A 66 -13.75 -2.78 4.72
C ASP A 66 -14.49 -3.90 3.98
N THR A 67 -13.83 -5.02 3.67
CA THR A 67 -14.57 -6.24 3.28
C THR A 67 -14.52 -7.33 4.34
N GLU A 68 -13.56 -7.30 5.26
CA GLU A 68 -13.42 -8.35 6.27
C GLU A 68 -13.75 -7.89 7.70
N ASN A 69 -13.76 -6.58 7.99
CA ASN A 69 -13.94 -6.08 9.35
C ASN A 69 -15.41 -5.83 9.76
N ARG A 70 -16.37 -6.12 8.87
CA ARG A 70 -17.79 -5.83 9.07
C ARG A 70 -18.50 -6.79 10.05
N THR A 71 -17.83 -7.83 10.51
CA THR A 71 -18.39 -8.87 11.39
C THR A 71 -17.90 -8.82 12.84
N ARG A 72 -16.97 -7.94 13.23
CA ARG A 72 -16.39 -7.89 14.59
C ARG A 72 -16.87 -6.76 15.51
N LYS A 73 -17.86 -5.94 15.11
CA LYS A 73 -18.43 -4.88 15.97
C LYS A 73 -19.94 -4.98 16.16
N LEU A 74 -20.43 -6.19 16.39
CA LEU A 74 -21.74 -6.47 16.97
C LEU A 74 -21.57 -7.47 18.12
N SER A 75 -21.08 -6.98 19.26
CA SER A 75 -21.22 -7.61 20.58
C SER A 75 -21.36 -6.52 21.61
#